data_AF-A0AAP0ZNV3-F1
#
_entry.id   AF-A0AAP0ZNV3-F1
#
_cell.length_a   1.000
_cell.length_b   1.000
_cell.length_c   1.000
_cell.angle_alpha   90.00
_cell.angle_beta   90.00
_cell.angle_gamma   90.00
#
_symmetry.space_group_name_H-M   'P 1'
#
loop_
_entity.id
_entity.type
_entity.pdbx_description
1 polymer ?
#
loop_
_entity_poly.entity_id
_entity_poly.type
_entity_poly.pdbx_seq_one_letter_code
_entity_poly.pdbx_strand_id
1 'polypeptide(L)'
;MLIYPFWDYFRQHFARDRGLRIDHLLLNRKLAPGLQDAGVDKWVRALEKASDRAPTWISVRVPAAPGDSVVHAEPVETARKSAAKKVPAAAAKEVSKKIVTKPAATASAKPRRPAKKTS
;
A
#
# COMPACT_ATOMS: atom_id res chain seq x y z
N MET A 1 -7.50 -3.83 -0.66
CA MET A 1 -7.19 -4.70 -1.81
C MET A 1 -5.76 -4.42 -2.23
N LEU A 2 -4.89 -5.43 -2.25
CA LEU A 2 -3.49 -5.27 -2.71
C LEU A 2 -3.45 -5.40 -4.24
N ILE A 3 -2.99 -4.34 -4.90
CA ILE A 3 -2.83 -4.27 -6.36
C ILE A 3 -1.35 -4.45 -6.68
N TYR A 4 -1.03 -5.55 -7.35
CA TYR A 4 0.29 -5.82 -7.91
C TYR A 4 0.16 -5.79 -9.44
N PRO A 5 1.09 -5.14 -10.15
CA PRO A 5 1.27 -5.24 -11.60
C PRO A 5 2.27 -6.33 -12.02
N PHE A 6 3.06 -6.91 -11.10
CA PHE A 6 4.09 -7.89 -11.44
C PHE A 6 4.02 -9.13 -10.55
N TRP A 7 4.20 -10.31 -11.17
CA TRP A 7 4.41 -11.59 -10.49
C TRP A 7 5.44 -12.42 -11.24
N ASP A 8 6.48 -12.81 -10.53
CA ASP A 8 7.47 -13.78 -11.00
C ASP A 8 6.78 -15.12 -11.37
N TYR A 9 7.27 -15.78 -12.42
CA TYR A 9 6.74 -17.08 -12.86
C TYR A 9 7.02 -18.21 -11.84
N PHE A 10 8.08 -18.08 -11.05
CA PHE A 10 8.51 -19.08 -10.09
C PHE A 10 7.42 -19.33 -9.06
N ARG A 11 7.31 -20.55 -8.52
CA ARG A 11 6.42 -20.91 -7.40
C ARG A 11 5.00 -20.34 -7.50
N GLN A 12 4.43 -20.22 -8.69
CA GLN A 12 3.03 -19.82 -8.88
C GLN A 12 2.68 -18.51 -8.13
N HIS A 13 3.56 -17.49 -8.15
CA HIS A 13 3.32 -16.24 -7.40
C HIS A 13 2.02 -15.56 -7.83
N PHE A 14 1.66 -15.63 -9.11
CA PHE A 14 0.38 -15.11 -9.62
C PHE A 14 -0.83 -15.76 -8.94
N ALA A 15 -0.90 -17.11 -8.93
CA ALA A 15 -2.00 -17.84 -8.30
C ALA A 15 -2.07 -17.66 -6.78
N ARG A 16 -0.98 -17.22 -6.15
CA ARG A 16 -0.87 -16.96 -4.70
C ARG A 16 -0.97 -15.48 -4.34
N ASP A 17 -1.19 -14.61 -5.33
CA ASP A 17 -1.18 -13.15 -5.23
C ASP A 17 0.05 -12.59 -4.49
N ARG A 18 1.23 -13.16 -4.76
CA ARG A 18 2.52 -12.75 -4.19
C ARG A 18 3.27 -11.86 -5.18
N GLY A 19 2.75 -10.65 -5.43
CA GLY A 19 3.31 -9.76 -6.44
C GLY A 19 4.21 -8.65 -5.87
N LEU A 20 4.78 -7.87 -6.78
CA LEU A 20 5.45 -6.60 -6.48
C LEU A 20 4.77 -5.46 -7.21
N ARG A 21 4.81 -4.26 -6.63
CA ARG A 21 4.31 -3.02 -7.23
C ARG A 21 5.46 -2.17 -7.74
N ILE A 22 5.82 -2.42 -8.99
CA ILE A 22 6.99 -1.81 -9.65
C ILE A 22 6.65 -1.01 -10.91
N ASP A 23 5.39 -1.08 -11.36
CA ASP A 23 4.88 -0.28 -12.47
C ASP A 23 4.10 0.91 -11.92
N HIS A 24 4.54 2.11 -12.26
CA HIS A 24 4.00 3.36 -11.74
C HIS A 24 3.65 4.33 -12.87
N LEU A 25 2.43 4.84 -12.86
CA LEU A 25 1.98 5.92 -13.72
C LEU A 25 1.99 7.21 -12.90
N LEU A 26 2.97 8.08 -13.17
CA LEU A 26 3.17 9.33 -12.45
C LEU A 26 2.54 10.50 -13.22
N LEU A 27 1.76 11.32 -12.54
CA LEU A 27 1.11 12.49 -13.13
C LEU A 27 1.83 13.76 -12.66
N ASN A 28 1.96 14.73 -13.58
CA ASN A 28 2.42 16.07 -13.22
C ASN A 28 1.31 16.86 -12.49
N ARG A 29 1.65 18.01 -11.93
CA ARG A 29 0.70 18.83 -11.14
C ARG A 29 -0.48 19.36 -11.97
N LYS A 30 -0.30 19.57 -13.28
CA LYS A 30 -1.38 20.03 -14.18
C LYS A 30 -2.42 18.94 -14.44
N LEU A 31 -2.00 17.67 -14.58
CA LEU A 31 -2.88 16.53 -14.88
C LEU A 31 -3.42 15.84 -13.62
N ALA A 32 -2.75 15.96 -12.48
CA ALA A 32 -3.15 15.28 -11.24
C ALA A 32 -4.64 15.52 -10.85
N PRO A 33 -5.21 16.74 -10.94
CA PRO A 33 -6.63 16.96 -10.64
C PRO A 33 -7.59 16.29 -11.61
N GLY A 34 -7.12 15.89 -12.81
CA GLY A 34 -7.90 15.21 -13.82
C GLY A 34 -7.98 13.70 -13.64
N LEU A 35 -7.29 13.09 -12.68
CA LEU A 35 -7.31 11.64 -12.47
C LEU A 35 -8.72 11.18 -12.05
N GLN A 36 -9.32 10.31 -12.85
CA GLN A 36 -10.66 9.76 -12.61
C GLN A 36 -10.59 8.36 -12.01
N ASP A 37 -9.71 7.52 -12.55
CA ASP A 37 -9.59 6.13 -12.13
C ASP A 37 -8.19 5.58 -12.42
N ALA A 38 -7.81 4.50 -11.75
CA ALA A 38 -6.54 3.81 -11.91
C ALA A 38 -6.68 2.33 -11.58
N GLY A 39 -6.04 1.48 -12.38
CA GLY A 39 -6.20 0.05 -12.24
C GLY A 39 -5.04 -0.77 -12.75
N VAL A 40 -5.19 -2.08 -12.55
CA VAL A 40 -4.33 -3.11 -13.11
C VAL A 40 -5.22 -4.20 -13.67
N ASP A 41 -5.03 -4.51 -14.94
CA ASP A 41 -5.79 -5.54 -15.64
C ASP A 41 -5.21 -6.92 -15.34
N LYS A 42 -5.42 -7.39 -14.09
CA LYS A 42 -4.94 -8.70 -13.61
C LYS A 42 -5.41 -9.87 -14.48
N TRP A 43 -6.54 -9.71 -15.18
CA TRP A 43 -7.09 -10.73 -16.07
C TRP A 43 -6.18 -11.01 -17.29
N VAL A 44 -5.44 -10.01 -17.79
CA VAL A 44 -4.49 -10.19 -18.89
C VAL A 44 -3.36 -11.14 -18.47
N ARG A 45 -2.91 -11.00 -17.22
CA ARG A 45 -1.91 -11.89 -16.63
C ARG A 45 -2.41 -13.33 -16.45
N ALA A 46 -3.73 -13.53 -16.38
CA ALA A 46 -4.34 -14.85 -16.25
C ALA A 46 -4.42 -15.63 -17.58
N LEU A 47 -4.09 -15.01 -18.72
CA LEU A 47 -4.08 -15.67 -20.02
C LEU A 47 -2.93 -16.68 -20.15
N GLU A 48 -3.08 -17.63 -21.06
CA GLU A 48 -2.04 -18.61 -21.37
C GLU A 48 -0.81 -17.90 -21.96
N LYS A 49 0.40 -18.26 -21.49
CA LYS A 49 1.68 -17.66 -21.93
C LYS A 49 1.74 -16.13 -21.80
N ALA A 50 0.94 -15.54 -20.92
CA ALA A 50 0.99 -14.12 -20.63
C ALA A 50 2.33 -13.70 -20.01
N SER A 51 2.70 -12.42 -20.19
CA SER A 51 3.82 -11.75 -19.52
C SER A 51 3.75 -11.89 -18.00
N ASP A 52 4.87 -11.73 -17.30
CA ASP A 52 4.96 -11.63 -15.84
C ASP A 52 4.37 -10.32 -15.28
N ARG A 53 4.06 -9.35 -16.16
CA ARG A 53 3.38 -8.11 -15.84
C ARG A 53 1.93 -8.10 -16.30
N ALA A 54 1.08 -7.46 -15.51
CA ALA A 54 -0.25 -7.05 -15.89
C ALA A 54 -0.24 -5.58 -16.29
N PRO A 55 -0.97 -5.18 -17.35
CA PRO A 55 -1.07 -3.77 -17.75
C PRO A 55 -1.61 -2.90 -16.62
N THR A 56 -0.95 -1.77 -16.37
CA THR A 56 -1.44 -0.71 -15.50
C THR A 56 -2.07 0.38 -16.34
N TRP A 57 -3.19 0.93 -15.89
CA TRP A 57 -3.89 1.98 -16.62
C TRP A 57 -4.40 3.08 -15.68
N ILE A 58 -4.66 4.25 -16.27
CA ILE A 58 -5.37 5.36 -15.64
C ILE A 58 -6.40 5.91 -16.62
N SER A 59 -7.52 6.39 -16.09
CA SER A 59 -8.45 7.26 -16.80
C SER A 59 -8.27 8.69 -16.30
N VAL A 60 -8.04 9.62 -17.21
CA VAL A 60 -7.75 11.02 -16.88
C VAL A 60 -8.61 11.92 -17.74
N ARG A 61 -9.29 12.89 -17.12
CA ARG A 61 -9.85 14.04 -17.82
C ARG A 61 -8.71 14.97 -18.19
N VAL A 62 -8.49 15.19 -19.48
CA VAL A 62 -7.53 16.21 -19.91
C VAL A 62 -8.13 17.58 -19.59
N PRO A 63 -7.49 18.40 -18.72
CA PRO A 63 -7.98 19.74 -18.45
C PRO A 63 -7.88 20.58 -19.73
N ALA A 64 -8.93 21.35 -20.03
CA ALA A 64 -8.87 22.36 -21.08
C ALA A 64 -7.73 23.31 -20.76
N ALA A 65 -6.84 23.57 -21.71
CA ALA A 65 -5.58 24.26 -21.51
C ALA A 65 -5.75 25.53 -20.64
N PRO A 66 -5.31 25.50 -19.37
CA PRO A 66 -5.15 26.72 -18.61
C PRO A 66 -3.80 27.29 -19.03
N GLY A 67 -3.80 28.48 -19.65
CA GLY A 67 -2.57 29.21 -19.99
C GLY A 67 -1.58 29.18 -18.83
N ASP A 68 -0.30 29.01 -19.18
CA ASP A 68 0.85 28.63 -18.37
C ASP A 68 1.05 29.34 -17.02
N SER A 69 0.14 29.12 -16.09
CA SER A 69 0.32 29.47 -14.69
C SER A 69 1.08 28.33 -14.03
N VAL A 70 2.39 28.32 -14.30
CA VAL A 70 3.37 27.75 -13.39
C VAL A 70 3.22 28.52 -12.08
N VAL A 71 2.32 28.08 -11.21
CA VAL A 71 2.54 28.33 -9.79
C VAL A 71 3.84 27.60 -9.49
N HIS A 72 4.89 28.34 -9.14
CA HIS A 72 6.06 27.74 -8.52
C HIS A 72 5.57 27.05 -7.23
N ALA A 73 6.13 25.90 -6.88
CA ALA A 73 5.98 25.43 -5.52
C ALA A 73 6.68 26.45 -4.63
N GLU A 74 5.90 27.36 -4.02
CA GLU A 74 6.37 28.24 -2.96
C GLU A 74 7.08 27.37 -1.91
N PRO A 75 8.29 27.74 -1.46
CA PRO A 75 8.94 27.04 -0.35
C PRO A 75 8.03 27.15 0.87
N VAL A 76 7.71 26.01 1.50
CA VAL A 76 7.04 26.01 2.79
C VAL A 76 7.96 26.75 3.78
N GLU A 77 7.60 27.99 4.11
CA GLU A 77 8.24 28.78 5.16
C GLU A 77 7.91 28.15 6.52
N THR A 78 8.69 27.15 6.95
CA THR A 78 8.66 26.66 8.33
C THR A 78 9.38 27.65 9.24
N ALA A 79 8.66 28.69 9.65
CA ALA A 79 9.07 29.56 10.73
C ALA A 79 8.18 29.35 11.95
N ARG A 80 8.61 28.52 12.91
CA ARG A 80 8.32 28.73 14.35
C ARG A 80 9.55 28.43 15.21
N LYS A 81 10.16 29.56 15.59
CA LYS A 81 11.18 29.90 16.59
C LYS A 81 11.52 28.88 17.69
N SER A 82 12.83 28.73 17.88
CA SER A 82 13.52 28.32 19.11
C SER A 82 13.29 29.30 20.26
N ALA A 83 13.01 28.79 21.46
CA ALA A 83 13.36 29.44 22.73
C ALA A 83 13.45 28.38 23.83
N ALA A 84 14.65 28.24 24.40
CA ALA A 84 14.94 27.31 25.49
C ALA A 84 14.68 27.93 26.87
N LYS A 85 14.33 27.03 27.81
CA LYS A 85 14.61 27.06 29.27
C LYS A 85 13.64 27.82 30.19
N LYS A 86 12.89 27.07 31.02
CA LYS A 86 13.21 26.79 32.45
C LYS A 86 12.18 25.82 33.08
N VAL A 87 12.68 24.86 33.86
CA VAL A 87 11.92 23.91 34.71
C VAL A 87 11.56 24.61 36.04
N PRO A 88 10.46 24.21 36.71
CA PRO A 88 10.64 23.70 38.08
C PRO A 88 9.86 22.40 38.38
N ALA A 89 10.28 21.77 39.47
CA ALA A 89 10.03 20.41 39.90
C ALA A 89 8.90 20.28 40.95
N ALA A 90 8.57 19.01 41.26
CA ALA A 90 7.74 18.47 42.35
C ALA A 90 6.21 18.62 42.17
N ALA A 91 5.35 17.66 42.49
CA ALA A 91 5.43 16.59 43.48
C ALA A 91 4.60 15.35 43.07
N ALA A 92 4.99 14.18 43.58
CA ALA A 92 4.32 12.90 43.45
C ALA A 92 3.05 12.79 44.34
N LYS A 93 2.08 11.99 43.89
CA LYS A 93 1.33 11.04 44.72
C LYS A 93 0.67 9.98 43.83
N GLU A 94 0.48 8.82 44.44
CA GLU A 94 0.57 7.48 43.86
C GLU A 94 -0.75 6.70 44.09
N VAL A 95 -0.88 5.57 43.39
CA VAL A 95 -1.54 4.30 43.83
C VAL A 95 -2.95 3.94 43.32
N SER A 96 -2.95 2.82 42.56
CA SER A 96 -3.90 1.67 42.52
C SER A 96 -5.27 1.79 41.83
N LYS A 97 -5.86 0.75 41.24
CA LYS A 97 -5.63 -0.73 41.11
C LYS A 97 -6.41 -1.16 39.86
N LYS A 98 -5.84 -1.90 38.90
CA LYS A 98 -5.73 -3.38 38.79
C LYS A 98 -7.07 -4.09 38.54
N ILE A 99 -7.16 -4.85 37.43
CA ILE A 99 -7.80 -6.17 37.20
C ILE A 99 -7.53 -6.52 35.71
N VAL A 100 -6.63 -7.47 35.35
CA VAL A 100 -6.77 -8.95 35.33
C VAL A 100 -7.74 -9.41 34.23
N THR A 101 -7.55 -10.42 33.37
CA THR A 101 -6.46 -11.25 32.79
C THR A 101 -7.10 -12.05 31.62
N LYS A 102 -6.27 -12.50 30.66
CA LYS A 102 -6.38 -13.63 29.69
C LYS A 102 -7.31 -14.82 30.05
N PRO A 103 -7.67 -15.79 29.15
CA PRO A 103 -6.78 -16.44 28.18
C PRO A 103 -7.39 -16.86 26.82
N ALA A 104 -6.68 -17.78 26.16
CA ALA A 104 -6.56 -18.07 24.73
C ALA A 104 -7.33 -19.34 24.27
N ALA A 105 -6.97 -19.78 23.04
CA ALA A 105 -7.17 -21.08 22.38
C ALA A 105 -8.32 -21.07 21.32
N THR A 106 -8.25 -21.74 20.18
CA THR A 106 -7.57 -23.01 19.86
C THR A 106 -7.27 -23.12 18.35
N ALA A 107 -6.13 -23.73 18.03
CA ALA A 107 -5.78 -24.22 16.69
C ALA A 107 -6.76 -25.30 16.21
N SER A 108 -7.06 -25.37 14.91
CA SER A 108 -7.67 -26.57 14.34
C SER A 108 -6.87 -27.08 13.17
N ALA A 109 -6.51 -28.35 13.28
CA ALA A 109 -5.59 -29.09 12.45
C ALA A 109 -6.21 -29.56 11.13
N LYS A 110 -5.33 -29.78 10.17
CA LYS A 110 -5.54 -30.41 8.86
C LYS A 110 -5.83 -31.92 9.01
N PRO A 111 -6.67 -32.52 8.13
CA PRO A 111 -6.49 -33.91 7.75
C PRO A 111 -5.69 -33.99 6.45
N ARG A 112 -4.59 -34.76 6.48
CA ARG A 112 -3.89 -35.27 5.30
C ARG A 112 -4.78 -36.33 4.62
N ARG A 113 -5.00 -36.26 3.30
CA ARG A 113 -5.42 -37.44 2.51
C ARG A 113 -4.19 -38.23 2.09
N PRO A 114 -4.24 -39.57 2.10
CA PRO A 114 -3.08 -40.42 1.90
C PRO A 114 -2.62 -40.46 0.44
N ALA A 115 -1.32 -40.73 0.27
CA ALA A 115 -0.69 -41.04 -1.00
C ALA A 115 -1.35 -42.26 -1.66
N LYS A 116 -1.70 -42.14 -2.95
CA LYS A 116 -1.88 -43.32 -3.81
C LYS A 116 -0.50 -43.82 -4.22
N LYS A 117 -0.12 -45.00 -3.71
CA LYS A 117 0.84 -45.90 -4.37
C LYS A 117 0.11 -46.76 -5.40
N THR A 118 0.88 -47.35 -6.31
CA THR A 118 0.56 -48.39 -7.30
C THR A 118 0.02 -47.85 -8.63
N SER A 119 0.48 -48.31 -9.80
CA SER A 119 1.30 -49.48 -10.15
C SER A 119 2.26 -49.17 -11.29
#